data_AF-A0A8J5QHA0-F1
#
_entry.id   AF-A0A8J5QHA0-F1
#
_cell.length_a   1.000
_cell.length_b   1.000
_cell.length_c   1.000
_cell.angle_alpha   90.00
_cell.angle_beta   90.00
_cell.angle_gamma   90.00
#
_symmetry.space_group_name_H-M   'P 1'
#
loop_
_entity.id
_entity.type
_entity.pdbx_description
1 polymer ?
#
loop_
_entity_poly.entity_id
_entity_poly.type
_entity_poly.pdbx_seq_one_letter_code
_entity_poly.pdbx_strand_id
1 'polypeptide(L)'
;MLKSNTKQILNPIKRIQHGLAYSSRTQKPITKYSQDRKRYAYDEDTLTRIEKDENYRGITENRVKPYTTFLGPEFELNIPELTCVAYGLSNTEIIINENKEDPLNNVIYETKKLRQLGKILYQYTLLTDTVFKSPEYLSRSDETVKYDMEVLVKDNSLITEFMKSSKLYDCSFVDSQFNVRRIHVHRNIGEERHQFIQYVKDQTVVGSFYTMLGFLLIKYGRESTKKFIQSNIIHAPHGILQIIYTRLS
;
A
#
# COMPACT_ATOMS: atom_id res chain seq x y z
N MET A 1 13.56 33.68 43.21
CA MET A 1 14.53 33.12 42.25
C MET A 1 14.07 31.72 41.84
N LEU A 2 13.41 31.58 40.69
CA LEU A 2 12.86 30.32 40.19
C LEU A 2 13.93 29.58 39.36
N LYS A 3 14.30 28.37 39.79
CA LYS A 3 15.15 27.46 39.03
C LYS A 3 14.27 26.72 38.00
N SER A 4 14.50 26.99 36.71
CA SER A 4 13.90 26.23 35.60
C SER A 4 14.71 24.96 35.37
N ASN A 5 14.10 23.81 35.64
CA ASN A 5 14.59 22.48 35.28
C ASN A 5 14.03 22.10 33.90
N THR A 6 14.81 22.33 32.84
CA THR A 6 14.45 21.87 31.49
C THR A 6 15.16 20.55 31.23
N LYS A 7 14.43 19.43 31.33
CA LYS A 7 14.88 18.14 30.84
C LYS A 7 15.03 18.22 29.33
N GLN A 8 16.26 18.12 28.83
CA GLN A 8 16.53 17.87 27.41
C GLN A 8 16.01 16.48 27.06
N ILE A 9 14.97 16.43 26.22
CA ILE A 9 14.54 15.20 25.54
C ILE A 9 15.51 15.02 24.37
N LEU A 10 16.41 14.05 24.49
CA LEU A 10 17.37 13.70 23.44
C LEU A 10 16.65 13.15 22.19
N ASN A 11 16.89 13.78 21.04
CA ASN A 11 16.58 13.27 19.71
C ASN A 11 17.29 11.93 19.45
N PRO A 12 16.59 10.83 19.13
CA PRO A 12 17.23 9.53 18.90
C PRO A 12 17.92 9.36 17.53
N ILE A 13 17.97 10.39 16.67
CA ILE A 13 18.41 10.24 15.26
C ILE A 13 19.93 10.49 15.06
N LYS A 14 20.70 10.83 16.10
CA LYS A 14 22.13 11.19 15.94
C LYS A 14 23.15 10.05 16.06
N ARG A 15 22.75 8.77 16.00
CA ARG A 15 23.68 7.62 15.97
C ARG A 15 23.49 6.76 14.72
N ILE A 16 23.72 7.32 13.54
CA ILE A 16 23.89 6.53 12.31
C ILE A 16 25.06 7.11 11.53
N GLN A 17 26.26 6.99 12.08
CA GLN A 17 27.48 6.97 11.29
C GLN A 17 28.40 5.91 11.90
N HIS A 18 28.86 5.01 11.04
CA HIS A 18 29.68 3.83 11.30
C HIS A 18 28.95 2.57 11.75
N GLY A 19 28.68 1.71 10.76
CA GLY A 19 28.84 0.27 10.96
C GLY A 19 27.71 -0.61 10.44
N LEU A 20 27.44 -0.64 9.13
CA LEU A 20 26.87 -1.83 8.46
C LEU A 20 27.32 -1.87 6.99
N ALA A 21 28.57 -2.27 6.78
CA ALA A 21 28.99 -2.85 5.52
C ALA A 21 28.78 -4.36 5.62
N TYR A 22 27.65 -4.92 5.18
CA TYR A 22 27.57 -6.36 4.89
C TYR A 22 26.47 -6.73 3.88
N SER A 23 26.89 -7.59 2.96
CA SER A 23 26.10 -8.50 2.11
C SER A 23 25.36 -7.92 0.89
N SER A 24 26.15 -7.54 -0.11
CA SER A 24 25.79 -7.66 -1.52
C SER A 24 25.65 -9.13 -1.94
N ARG A 25 24.52 -9.77 -1.57
CA ARG A 25 24.07 -10.99 -2.26
C ARG A 25 23.34 -10.56 -3.52
N THR A 26 24.03 -10.72 -4.64
CA THR A 26 23.53 -10.61 -6.00
C THR A 26 22.34 -11.55 -6.21
N GLN A 27 21.11 -11.05 -6.02
CA GLN A 27 19.94 -11.67 -6.62
C GLN A 27 20.08 -11.55 -8.13
N LYS A 28 20.27 -12.69 -8.80
CA LYS A 28 20.25 -12.76 -10.27
C LYS A 28 18.93 -12.17 -10.77
N PRO A 29 18.96 -11.34 -11.82
CA PRO A 29 17.75 -10.68 -12.28
C PRO A 29 16.82 -11.72 -12.91
N ILE A 30 15.56 -11.74 -12.48
CA ILE A 30 14.48 -12.52 -13.09
C ILE A 30 14.16 -11.89 -14.46
N THR A 31 15.04 -12.06 -15.44
CA THR A 31 14.95 -11.40 -16.76
C THR A 31 14.17 -12.18 -17.80
N LYS A 32 13.76 -13.43 -17.53
CA LYS A 32 13.02 -14.24 -18.53
C LYS A 32 11.51 -14.07 -18.54
N TYR A 33 10.89 -13.41 -17.56
CA TYR A 33 9.43 -13.18 -17.54
C TYR A 33 9.03 -11.76 -17.97
N SER A 34 9.98 -10.94 -18.44
CA SER A 34 9.75 -9.51 -18.69
C SER A 34 9.12 -9.16 -20.05
N GLN A 35 8.85 -10.16 -20.91
CA GLN A 35 8.38 -9.93 -22.28
C GLN A 35 6.85 -10.06 -22.50
N ASP A 36 6.10 -10.66 -21.57
CA ASP A 36 4.63 -10.73 -21.65
C ASP A 36 3.93 -9.62 -20.84
N ARG A 37 4.34 -8.36 -21.03
CA ARG A 37 3.68 -7.19 -20.42
C ARG A 37 2.35 -6.81 -21.08
N LYS A 38 1.66 -7.77 -21.70
CA LYS A 38 0.36 -7.56 -22.33
C LYS A 38 -0.68 -8.42 -21.63
N ARG A 39 -1.60 -7.73 -20.93
CA ARG A 39 -2.88 -8.23 -20.35
C ARG A 39 -2.76 -9.04 -19.05
N TYR A 40 -2.47 -8.35 -17.95
CA TYR A 40 -3.09 -8.68 -16.64
C TYR A 40 -4.41 -7.92 -16.50
N ALA A 41 -5.18 -7.86 -17.59
CA ALA A 41 -6.47 -7.22 -17.61
C ALA A 41 -7.43 -8.15 -16.87
N TYR A 42 -7.82 -7.69 -15.69
CA TYR A 42 -8.94 -8.19 -14.93
C TYR A 42 -10.17 -8.22 -15.83
N ASP A 43 -10.85 -9.37 -15.86
CA ASP A 43 -12.10 -9.49 -16.59
C ASP A 43 -13.16 -8.64 -15.88
N GLU A 44 -13.95 -7.94 -16.67
CA GLU A 44 -14.94 -6.88 -16.36
C GLU A 44 -16.03 -7.27 -15.34
N ASP A 45 -15.98 -8.47 -14.76
CA ASP A 45 -17.12 -9.19 -14.17
C ASP A 45 -17.10 -9.27 -12.63
N THR A 46 -16.07 -8.81 -11.91
CA THR A 46 -16.04 -9.06 -10.45
C THR A 46 -17.04 -8.22 -9.64
N LEU A 47 -17.23 -6.95 -10.01
CA LEU A 47 -18.29 -6.14 -9.38
C LEU A 47 -19.67 -6.71 -9.73
N THR A 48 -19.86 -7.10 -10.99
CA THR A 48 -21.07 -7.79 -11.46
C THR A 48 -21.33 -9.12 -10.74
N ARG A 49 -20.28 -9.89 -10.41
CA ARG A 49 -20.39 -11.13 -9.62
C ARG A 49 -20.79 -10.88 -8.18
N ILE A 50 -20.31 -9.81 -7.55
CA ILE A 50 -20.74 -9.43 -6.19
C ILE A 50 -22.22 -9.06 -6.17
N GLU A 51 -22.72 -8.43 -7.23
CA GLU A 51 -24.14 -8.08 -7.34
C GLU A 51 -25.03 -9.30 -7.57
N LYS A 52 -24.55 -10.31 -8.32
CA LYS A 52 -25.36 -11.44 -8.78
C LYS A 52 -25.24 -12.72 -7.94
N ASP A 53 -24.16 -12.90 -7.17
CA ASP A 53 -23.90 -14.12 -6.41
C ASP A 53 -23.75 -13.80 -4.90
N GLU A 54 -24.78 -14.13 -4.12
CA GLU A 54 -24.82 -13.89 -2.67
C GLU A 54 -23.73 -14.64 -1.90
N ASN A 55 -23.36 -15.85 -2.34
CA ASN A 55 -22.30 -16.61 -1.69
C ASN A 55 -20.94 -15.94 -1.92
N TYR A 56 -20.69 -15.53 -3.16
CA TYR A 56 -19.47 -14.80 -3.51
C TYR A 56 -19.37 -13.46 -2.78
N ARG A 57 -20.50 -12.76 -2.67
CA ARG A 57 -20.61 -11.54 -1.87
C ARG A 57 -20.28 -11.79 -0.40
N GLY A 58 -20.88 -12.80 0.24
CA GLY A 58 -20.61 -13.14 1.64
C GLY A 58 -19.14 -13.52 1.91
N ILE A 59 -18.49 -14.24 1.00
CA ILE A 59 -17.05 -14.53 1.08
C ILE A 59 -16.23 -13.24 0.98
N THR A 60 -16.61 -12.35 0.06
CA THR A 60 -15.91 -11.08 -0.16
C THR A 60 -16.05 -10.17 1.06
N GLU A 61 -17.27 -10.00 1.59
CA GLU A 61 -17.56 -9.20 2.78
C GLU A 61 -16.73 -9.66 3.99
N ASN A 62 -16.70 -10.96 4.26
CA ASN A 62 -15.90 -11.52 5.35
C ASN A 62 -14.40 -11.24 5.17
N ARG A 63 -13.91 -11.32 3.93
CA ARG A 63 -12.48 -11.12 3.63
C ARG A 63 -12.06 -9.65 3.71
N VAL A 64 -12.94 -8.72 3.36
CA VAL A 64 -12.65 -7.28 3.42
C VAL A 64 -13.00 -6.62 4.75
N LYS A 65 -13.67 -7.33 5.66
CA LYS A 65 -14.00 -6.85 7.02
C LYS A 65 -12.83 -6.26 7.82
N PRO A 66 -11.58 -6.75 7.71
CA PRO A 66 -10.45 -6.09 8.37
C PRO A 66 -10.20 -4.67 7.87
N TYR A 67 -10.48 -4.35 6.59
CA TYR A 67 -10.39 -2.98 6.10
C TYR A 67 -11.39 -2.05 6.77
N THR A 68 -12.64 -2.46 6.94
CA THR A 68 -13.64 -1.61 7.63
C THR A 68 -13.25 -1.35 9.07
N THR A 69 -12.71 -2.36 9.75
CA THR A 69 -12.21 -2.23 11.12
C THR A 69 -11.01 -1.29 11.20
N PHE A 70 -10.08 -1.38 10.25
CA PHE A 70 -8.87 -0.54 10.20
C PHE A 70 -9.18 0.92 9.87
N LEU A 71 -10.10 1.15 8.93
CA LEU A 71 -10.52 2.49 8.51
C LEU A 71 -11.34 3.20 9.60
N GLY A 72 -12.15 2.44 10.35
CA GLY A 72 -13.03 2.98 11.36
C GLY A 72 -14.25 3.70 10.77
N PRO A 73 -15.14 4.23 11.64
CA PRO A 73 -16.40 4.85 11.22
C PRO A 73 -16.23 6.19 10.48
N GLU A 74 -15.05 6.80 10.55
CA GLU A 74 -14.78 8.07 9.85
C GLU A 74 -14.50 7.89 8.35
N PHE A 75 -14.10 6.69 7.94
CA PHE A 75 -13.64 6.38 6.59
C PHE A 75 -14.36 5.17 6.00
N GLU A 76 -15.69 5.26 5.91
CA GLU A 76 -16.56 4.20 5.39
C GLU A 76 -16.45 3.96 3.87
N LEU A 77 -15.98 2.76 3.52
CA LEU A 77 -16.03 2.25 2.16
C LEU A 77 -17.12 1.18 2.03
N ASN A 78 -17.92 1.26 0.97
CA ASN A 78 -18.92 0.25 0.67
C ASN A 78 -18.28 -1.03 0.10
N ILE A 79 -19.06 -2.11 -0.04
CA ILE A 79 -18.55 -3.40 -0.51
C ILE A 79 -17.92 -3.34 -1.92
N PRO A 80 -18.53 -2.67 -2.92
CA PRO A 80 -17.89 -2.44 -4.21
C PRO A 80 -16.51 -1.75 -4.13
N GLU A 81 -16.41 -0.69 -3.31
CA GLU A 81 -15.16 0.06 -3.10
C GLU A 81 -14.10 -0.81 -2.40
N LEU A 82 -14.48 -1.51 -1.34
CA LEU A 82 -13.60 -2.45 -0.62
C LEU A 82 -13.13 -3.61 -1.50
N THR A 83 -13.98 -4.06 -2.42
CA THR A 83 -13.60 -5.05 -3.41
C THR A 83 -12.53 -4.50 -4.35
N CYS A 84 -12.74 -3.30 -4.89
CA CYS A 84 -11.74 -2.63 -5.72
C CYS A 84 -10.41 -2.45 -4.98
N VAL A 85 -10.45 -2.13 -3.68
CA VAL A 85 -9.25 -2.11 -2.83
C VAL A 85 -8.62 -3.50 -2.76
N ALA A 86 -9.39 -4.53 -2.45
CA ALA A 86 -8.86 -5.89 -2.28
C ALA A 86 -8.26 -6.46 -3.57
N TYR A 87 -8.75 -6.06 -4.74
CA TYR A 87 -8.18 -6.38 -6.04
C TYR A 87 -7.14 -5.33 -6.50
N GLY A 88 -6.14 -5.08 -5.67
CA GLY A 88 -5.20 -3.95 -5.83
C GLY A 88 -4.45 -3.82 -7.16
N LEU A 89 -4.38 -4.88 -7.98
CA LEU A 89 -3.79 -4.82 -9.33
C LEU A 89 -4.80 -4.61 -10.45
N SER A 90 -6.10 -4.84 -10.24
CA SER A 90 -7.11 -4.69 -11.28
C SER A 90 -7.23 -3.23 -11.75
N ASN A 91 -7.76 -3.06 -12.96
CA ASN A 91 -8.21 -1.75 -13.44
C ASN A 91 -9.71 -1.80 -13.69
N THR A 92 -10.47 -1.80 -12.60
CA THR A 92 -11.93 -1.72 -12.60
C THR A 92 -12.37 -0.26 -12.65
N GLU A 93 -13.47 0.02 -13.35
CA GLU A 93 -14.18 1.27 -13.30
C GLU A 93 -15.21 1.26 -12.17
N ILE A 94 -15.29 2.36 -11.42
CA ILE A 94 -16.22 2.50 -10.30
C ILE A 94 -16.72 3.94 -10.19
N ILE A 95 -17.98 4.10 -9.85
CA ILE A 95 -18.57 5.39 -9.50
C ILE A 95 -18.34 5.62 -8.01
N ILE A 96 -17.72 6.76 -7.68
CA ILE A 96 -17.47 7.19 -6.30
C ILE A 96 -18.38 8.37 -6.01
N ASN A 97 -19.05 8.35 -4.84
CA ASN A 97 -20.06 9.34 -4.46
C ASN A 97 -21.23 9.39 -5.46
N GLU A 98 -21.86 8.25 -5.69
CA GLU A 98 -23.01 8.12 -6.59
C GLU A 98 -24.10 9.14 -6.26
N ASN A 99 -24.42 9.98 -7.24
CA ASN A 99 -25.59 10.85 -7.21
C ASN A 99 -26.78 10.06 -7.76
N LYS A 100 -27.65 9.60 -6.84
CA LYS A 100 -28.85 8.84 -7.20
C LYS A 100 -29.94 9.69 -7.85
N GLU A 101 -29.93 11.00 -7.60
CA GLU A 101 -30.90 11.93 -8.15
C GLU A 101 -30.56 12.32 -9.60
N ASP A 102 -29.27 12.32 -9.94
CA ASP A 102 -28.78 12.57 -11.29
C ASP A 102 -27.64 11.62 -11.70
N PRO A 103 -27.99 10.40 -12.16
CA PRO A 103 -27.00 9.40 -12.56
C PRO A 103 -26.13 9.81 -13.75
N LEU A 104 -26.57 10.77 -14.58
CA LEU A 104 -25.81 11.24 -15.74
C LEU A 104 -24.58 12.07 -15.32
N ASN A 105 -24.58 12.59 -14.10
CA ASN A 105 -23.47 13.35 -13.52
C ASN A 105 -22.51 12.50 -12.68
N ASN A 106 -22.69 11.18 -12.66
CA ASN A 106 -21.79 10.28 -11.96
C ASN A 106 -20.40 10.25 -12.61
N VAL A 107 -19.38 10.56 -11.82
CA VAL A 107 -17.99 10.51 -12.28
C VAL A 107 -17.45 9.09 -12.12
N ILE A 108 -17.07 8.47 -13.23
CA ILE A 108 -16.43 7.15 -13.27
C ILE A 108 -14.93 7.31 -13.00
N TYR A 109 -14.41 6.50 -12.09
CA TYR A 109 -13.00 6.42 -11.76
C TYR A 109 -12.43 5.06 -12.10
N GLU A 110 -11.31 5.06 -12.83
CA GLU A 110 -10.46 3.88 -12.96
C GLU A 110 -9.65 3.65 -11.68
N THR A 111 -9.69 2.43 -11.14
CA THR A 111 -8.88 2.04 -9.96
C THR A 111 -7.37 2.19 -10.16
N LYS A 112 -6.85 2.10 -11.39
CA LYS A 112 -5.46 2.47 -11.70
C LYS A 112 -5.16 3.94 -11.38
N LYS A 113 -6.09 4.85 -11.69
CA LYS A 113 -5.95 6.28 -11.38
C LYS A 113 -6.03 6.51 -9.87
N LEU A 114 -6.94 5.86 -9.16
CA LEU A 114 -7.01 5.91 -7.70
C LEU A 114 -5.69 5.46 -7.06
N ARG A 115 -5.13 4.34 -7.53
CA ARG A 115 -3.84 3.82 -7.08
C ARG A 115 -2.70 4.82 -7.30
N GLN A 116 -2.67 5.50 -8.44
CA GLN A 116 -1.66 6.55 -8.71
C GLN A 116 -1.81 7.73 -7.75
N LEU A 117 -3.04 8.21 -7.54
CA LEU A 117 -3.33 9.32 -6.64
C LEU A 117 -2.96 8.97 -5.19
N GLY A 118 -3.36 7.80 -4.71
CA GLY A 118 -3.01 7.32 -3.37
C GLY A 118 -1.50 7.16 -3.18
N LYS A 119 -0.79 6.66 -4.20
CA LYS A 119 0.68 6.59 -4.18
C LYS A 119 1.32 7.98 -4.05
N ILE A 120 0.92 8.93 -4.89
CA ILE A 120 1.45 10.31 -4.85
C ILE A 120 1.21 10.93 -3.48
N LEU A 121 -0.02 10.80 -2.96
CA LEU A 121 -0.38 11.36 -1.66
C LEU A 121 0.42 10.73 -0.52
N TYR A 122 0.57 9.41 -0.52
CA TYR A 122 1.34 8.69 0.49
C TYR A 122 2.80 9.11 0.47
N GLN A 123 3.44 9.10 -0.70
CA GLN A 123 4.85 9.47 -0.84
C GLN A 123 5.10 10.91 -0.41
N TYR A 124 4.24 11.84 -0.85
CA TYR A 124 4.30 13.23 -0.41
C TYR A 124 4.20 13.33 1.11
N THR A 125 3.19 12.69 1.70
CA THR A 125 2.94 12.76 3.15
C THR A 125 4.10 12.18 3.92
N LEU A 126 4.56 10.97 3.56
CA LEU A 126 5.69 10.29 4.18
C LEU A 126 6.94 11.17 4.16
N LEU A 127 7.30 11.72 3.00
CA LEU A 127 8.50 12.54 2.86
C LEU A 127 8.40 13.86 3.65
N THR A 128 7.25 14.54 3.60
CA THR A 128 7.06 15.79 4.36
C THR A 128 7.03 15.58 5.87
N ASP A 129 6.66 14.39 6.30
CA ASP A 129 6.51 14.06 7.71
C ASP A 129 7.75 13.39 8.31
N THR A 130 8.75 13.09 7.47
CA THR A 130 10.02 12.45 7.86
C THR A 130 11.22 13.28 7.40
N VAL A 131 11.58 13.22 6.11
CA VAL A 131 12.77 13.84 5.52
C VAL A 131 12.68 15.37 5.56
N PHE A 132 11.54 15.93 5.16
CA PHE A 132 11.35 17.38 5.03
C PHE A 132 10.59 18.00 6.21
N LYS A 133 10.51 17.30 7.34
CA LYS A 133 9.77 17.76 8.52
C LYS A 133 10.40 19.00 9.16
N SER A 134 11.72 19.08 9.18
CA SER A 134 12.48 20.18 9.77
C SER A 134 13.43 20.77 8.72
N PRO A 135 13.82 22.06 8.79
CA PRO A 135 14.80 22.64 7.88
C PRO A 135 16.20 22.00 7.93
N GLU A 136 16.45 21.06 8.84
CA GLU A 136 17.74 20.37 9.00
C GLU A 136 18.17 19.62 7.74
N TYR A 137 17.23 19.21 6.87
CA TYR A 137 17.59 18.61 5.58
C TYR A 137 18.42 19.55 4.69
N LEU A 138 18.28 20.88 4.84
CA LEU A 138 19.06 21.87 4.11
C LEU A 138 20.54 21.90 4.52
N SER A 139 20.86 21.31 5.68
CA SER A 139 22.23 21.19 6.19
C SER A 139 22.86 19.83 5.89
N ARG A 140 22.13 18.91 5.22
CA ARG A 140 22.62 17.58 4.84
C ARG A 140 23.08 17.58 3.39
N SER A 141 23.97 16.65 3.03
CA SER A 141 24.40 16.51 1.63
C SER A 141 23.25 15.97 0.76
N ASP A 142 23.28 16.31 -0.53
CA ASP A 142 22.28 15.87 -1.51
C ASP A 142 22.21 14.33 -1.59
N GLU A 143 23.36 13.64 -1.50
CA GLU A 143 23.41 12.18 -1.51
C GLU A 143 22.68 11.59 -0.31
N THR A 144 22.80 12.23 0.84
CA THR A 144 22.17 11.78 2.08
C THR A 144 20.65 11.93 2.01
N VAL A 145 20.18 13.09 1.55
CA VAL A 145 18.73 13.33 1.39
C VAL A 145 18.15 12.37 0.35
N LYS A 146 18.85 12.17 -0.76
CA LYS A 146 18.43 11.22 -1.81
C LYS A 146 18.35 9.79 -1.27
N TYR A 147 19.36 9.35 -0.51
CA TYR A 147 19.36 8.03 0.12
C TYR A 147 18.15 7.83 1.03
N ASP A 148 17.87 8.79 1.92
CA ASP A 148 16.72 8.72 2.83
C ASP A 148 15.39 8.63 2.07
N MET A 149 15.25 9.42 1.00
CA MET A 149 14.06 9.35 0.13
C MET A 149 13.93 7.99 -0.53
N GLU A 150 15.02 7.40 -1.03
CA GLU A 150 14.99 6.10 -1.71
C GLU A 150 14.59 4.97 -0.76
N VAL A 151 15.13 4.96 0.46
CA VAL A 151 14.76 3.98 1.49
C VAL A 151 13.26 4.04 1.81
N LEU A 152 12.71 5.24 1.96
CA LEU A 152 11.31 5.42 2.34
C LEU A 152 10.32 5.16 1.20
N VAL A 153 10.68 5.51 -0.04
CA VAL A 153 9.74 5.62 -1.15
C VAL A 153 9.83 4.47 -2.16
N LYS A 154 11.02 3.88 -2.34
CA LYS A 154 11.24 2.79 -3.31
C LYS A 154 11.04 1.41 -2.69
N ASP A 155 11.12 1.28 -1.38
CA ASP A 155 10.99 0.00 -0.71
C ASP A 155 9.51 -0.38 -0.46
N ASN A 156 8.93 -1.07 -1.44
CA ASN A 156 7.57 -1.63 -1.33
C ASN A 156 7.42 -2.68 -0.22
N SER A 157 8.52 -3.23 0.30
CA SER A 157 8.45 -4.20 1.40
C SER A 157 7.98 -3.55 2.71
N LEU A 158 8.22 -2.25 2.91
CA LEU A 158 7.69 -1.49 4.05
C LEU A 158 6.16 -1.50 4.08
N ILE A 159 5.53 -1.26 2.92
CA ILE A 159 4.07 -1.32 2.78
C ILE A 159 3.58 -2.74 3.01
N THR A 160 4.29 -3.73 2.48
CA THR A 160 3.92 -5.14 2.63
C THR A 160 3.95 -5.58 4.09
N GLU A 161 5.00 -5.20 4.84
CA GLU A 161 5.13 -5.46 6.28
C GLU A 161 4.08 -4.72 7.10
N PHE A 162 3.80 -3.46 6.77
CA PHE A 162 2.72 -2.70 7.40
C PHE A 162 1.35 -3.35 7.20
N MET A 163 1.07 -3.83 5.98
CA MET A 163 -0.17 -4.51 5.66
C MET A 163 -0.28 -5.85 6.40
N LYS A 164 0.84 -6.55 6.65
CA LYS A 164 0.87 -7.76 7.49
C LYS A 164 0.60 -7.44 8.95
N SER A 165 1.28 -6.43 9.52
CA SER A 165 1.10 -6.04 10.93
C SER A 165 -0.32 -5.51 11.20
N SER A 166 -0.92 -4.83 10.23
CA SER A 166 -2.31 -4.35 10.27
C SER A 166 -3.37 -5.41 9.94
N LYS A 167 -2.98 -6.67 9.70
CA LYS A 167 -3.88 -7.78 9.30
C LYS A 167 -4.68 -7.52 8.02
N LEU A 168 -4.16 -6.67 7.13
CA LEU A 168 -4.76 -6.32 5.84
C LEU A 168 -4.19 -7.12 4.68
N TYR A 169 -3.04 -7.77 4.88
CA TYR A 169 -2.35 -8.54 3.85
C TYR A 169 -3.25 -9.62 3.23
N ASP A 170 -3.98 -10.37 4.05
CA ASP A 170 -4.83 -11.48 3.59
C ASP A 170 -6.13 -11.01 2.92
N CYS A 171 -6.53 -9.75 3.14
CA CYS A 171 -7.69 -9.15 2.50
C CYS A 171 -7.51 -9.05 0.98
N SER A 172 -6.29 -8.83 0.48
CA SER A 172 -6.04 -8.72 -0.95
C SER A 172 -6.35 -10.03 -1.70
N PHE A 173 -7.05 -9.96 -2.82
CA PHE A 173 -7.31 -11.12 -3.68
C PHE A 173 -6.26 -11.23 -4.78
N VAL A 174 -5.67 -12.42 -4.90
CA VAL A 174 -4.85 -12.79 -6.06
C VAL A 174 -5.71 -13.73 -6.89
N ASP A 175 -5.92 -13.40 -8.16
CA ASP A 175 -6.79 -14.19 -9.03
C ASP A 175 -6.30 -15.64 -9.14
N SER A 176 -7.27 -16.55 -9.05
CA SER A 176 -7.18 -17.96 -9.40
C SER A 176 -6.61 -18.24 -10.81
N GLN A 177 -6.63 -17.30 -11.76
CA GLN A 177 -5.98 -17.45 -13.07
C GLN A 177 -4.44 -17.42 -12.97
N PHE A 178 -3.87 -16.80 -11.93
CA PHE A 178 -2.47 -17.03 -11.55
C PHE A 178 -2.26 -18.40 -10.90
N ASN A 179 -3.33 -19.03 -10.39
CA ASN A 179 -3.31 -20.39 -9.87
C ASN A 179 -3.53 -21.47 -10.94
N VAL A 180 -4.12 -21.20 -12.10
CA VAL A 180 -4.39 -22.24 -13.10
C VAL A 180 -4.39 -21.65 -14.52
N ARG A 181 -3.41 -22.07 -15.35
CA ARG A 181 -3.52 -22.46 -16.79
C ARG A 181 -2.35 -22.09 -17.72
N ARG A 182 -1.27 -21.41 -17.29
CA ARG A 182 -0.16 -21.09 -18.24
C ARG A 182 1.28 -21.40 -17.81
N ILE A 183 1.51 -22.13 -16.72
CA ILE A 183 2.85 -22.66 -16.42
C ILE A 183 2.88 -24.14 -16.80
N HIS A 184 2.99 -24.42 -18.10
CA HIS A 184 3.40 -25.73 -18.62
C HIS A 184 4.92 -25.86 -18.47
N VAL A 185 5.44 -26.05 -17.26
CA VAL A 185 6.90 -26.17 -17.07
C VAL A 185 7.19 -27.20 -16.00
N HIS A 186 7.62 -28.41 -16.38
CA HIS A 186 8.36 -29.44 -15.64
C HIS A 186 8.47 -29.41 -14.09
N ARG A 187 7.94 -30.49 -13.48
CA ARG A 187 8.12 -31.17 -12.16
C ARG A 187 9.07 -30.67 -11.02
N ASN A 188 9.87 -29.61 -11.15
CA ASN A 188 10.64 -28.97 -10.06
C ASN A 188 10.00 -27.63 -9.57
N ILE A 189 8.68 -27.48 -9.75
CA ILE A 189 7.94 -26.20 -9.87
C ILE A 189 7.49 -25.61 -8.53
N GLY A 190 7.50 -26.39 -7.44
CA GLY A 190 6.81 -26.03 -6.20
C GLY A 190 7.29 -24.70 -5.61
N GLU A 191 8.61 -24.57 -5.44
CA GLU A 191 9.22 -23.40 -4.81
C GLU A 191 9.16 -22.16 -5.73
N GLU A 192 9.49 -22.28 -7.01
CA GLU A 192 9.43 -21.16 -7.97
C GLU A 192 8.00 -20.63 -8.15
N ARG A 193 7.01 -21.54 -8.20
CA ARG A 193 5.60 -21.14 -8.26
C ARG A 193 5.15 -20.47 -6.98
N HIS A 194 5.56 -21.00 -5.82
CA HIS A 194 5.22 -20.38 -4.54
C HIS A 194 5.82 -18.97 -4.43
N GLN A 195 7.10 -18.80 -4.80
CA GLN A 195 7.77 -17.50 -4.86
C GLN A 195 7.08 -16.53 -5.82
N PHE A 196 6.65 -17.00 -6.99
CA PHE A 196 5.92 -16.17 -7.95
C PHE A 196 4.55 -15.74 -7.42
N ILE A 197 3.77 -16.65 -6.84
CA ILE A 197 2.46 -16.33 -6.23
C ILE A 197 2.65 -15.32 -5.10
N GLN A 198 3.66 -15.52 -4.25
CA GLN A 198 4.00 -14.62 -3.16
C GLN A 198 4.38 -13.23 -3.69
N TYR A 199 5.19 -13.16 -4.74
CA TYR A 199 5.54 -11.90 -5.40
C TYR A 199 4.31 -11.17 -5.94
N VAL A 200 3.43 -11.87 -6.66
CA VAL A 200 2.18 -11.28 -7.19
C VAL A 200 1.31 -10.80 -6.04
N LYS A 201 1.19 -11.59 -4.97
CA LYS A 201 0.44 -11.20 -3.76
C LYS A 201 1.00 -9.93 -3.14
N ASP A 202 2.31 -9.82 -2.99
CA ASP A 202 2.96 -8.63 -2.43
C ASP A 202 2.69 -7.40 -3.31
N GLN A 203 2.77 -7.54 -4.64
CA GLN A 203 2.41 -6.44 -5.56
C GLN A 203 0.93 -6.06 -5.46
N THR A 204 0.03 -7.04 -5.32
CA THR A 204 -1.40 -6.78 -5.10
C THR A 204 -1.65 -6.06 -3.80
N VAL A 205 -0.98 -6.44 -2.71
CA VAL A 205 -1.12 -5.79 -1.41
C VAL A 205 -0.67 -4.34 -1.48
N VAL A 206 0.44 -4.05 -2.15
CA VAL A 206 0.90 -2.67 -2.39
C VAL A 206 -0.10 -1.90 -3.24
N GLY A 207 -0.66 -2.55 -4.28
CA GLY A 207 -1.74 -1.98 -5.08
C GLY A 207 -2.97 -1.66 -4.24
N SER A 208 -3.39 -2.58 -3.37
CA SER A 208 -4.54 -2.44 -2.48
C SER A 208 -4.35 -1.26 -1.53
N PHE A 209 -3.16 -1.16 -0.92
CA PHE A 209 -2.80 -0.06 -0.05
C PHE A 209 -2.97 1.30 -0.75
N TYR A 210 -2.41 1.46 -1.95
CA TYR A 210 -2.54 2.73 -2.68
C TYR A 210 -3.94 2.99 -3.20
N THR A 211 -4.66 1.97 -3.68
CA THR A 211 -6.05 2.12 -4.13
C THR A 211 -6.94 2.58 -2.97
N MET A 212 -6.76 2.02 -1.76
CA MET A 212 -7.45 2.46 -0.54
C MET A 212 -7.24 3.96 -0.29
N LEU A 213 -5.98 4.42 -0.29
CA LEU A 213 -5.69 5.84 -0.10
C LEU A 213 -6.26 6.72 -1.22
N GLY A 214 -6.33 6.19 -2.44
CA GLY A 214 -7.01 6.85 -3.56
C GLY A 214 -8.50 7.06 -3.30
N PHE A 215 -9.20 6.04 -2.82
CA PHE A 215 -10.61 6.16 -2.41
C PHE A 215 -10.77 7.20 -1.30
N LEU A 216 -9.93 7.14 -0.26
CA LEU A 216 -10.02 8.09 0.85
C LEU A 216 -9.83 9.54 0.38
N LEU A 217 -8.86 9.77 -0.51
CA LEU A 217 -8.59 11.08 -1.08
C LEU A 217 -9.81 11.64 -1.84
N ILE A 218 -10.45 10.82 -2.67
CA ILE A 218 -11.59 11.27 -3.48
C ILE A 218 -12.85 11.47 -2.62
N LYS A 219 -13.10 10.60 -1.63
CA LYS A 219 -14.31 10.66 -0.80
C LYS A 219 -14.24 11.69 0.32
N TYR A 220 -13.10 11.79 1.00
CA TYR A 220 -12.95 12.56 2.23
C TYR A 220 -12.00 13.76 2.09
N GLY A 221 -11.39 13.91 0.92
CA GLY A 221 -10.49 15.02 0.63
C GLY A 221 -9.07 14.83 1.16
N ARG A 222 -8.21 15.77 0.75
CA ARG A 222 -6.76 15.70 0.98
C ARG A 222 -6.39 15.75 2.45
N GLU A 223 -6.91 16.71 3.21
CA GLU A 223 -6.46 16.94 4.58
C GLU A 223 -6.86 15.81 5.54
N SER A 224 -8.09 15.30 5.43
CA SER A 224 -8.55 14.15 6.21
C SER A 224 -7.72 12.91 5.92
N THR A 225 -7.44 12.64 4.64
CA THR A 225 -6.63 11.49 4.23
C THR A 225 -5.16 11.63 4.68
N LYS A 226 -4.58 12.83 4.65
CA LYS A 226 -3.22 13.07 5.14
C LYS A 226 -3.12 12.81 6.64
N LYS A 227 -4.09 13.31 7.43
CA LYS A 227 -4.15 13.04 8.87
C LYS A 227 -4.22 11.54 9.14
N PHE A 228 -5.10 10.83 8.43
CA PHE A 228 -5.21 9.37 8.53
C PHE A 228 -3.89 8.67 8.22
N ILE A 229 -3.20 9.05 7.14
CA ILE A 229 -1.88 8.50 6.80
C ILE A 229 -0.87 8.74 7.94
N GLN A 230 -0.83 9.95 8.50
CA GLN A 230 0.10 10.28 9.58
C GLN A 230 -0.19 9.44 10.84
N SER A 231 -1.44 9.41 11.31
CA SER A 231 -1.78 8.76 12.58
C SER A 231 -1.87 7.24 12.49
N ASN A 232 -2.44 6.70 11.42
CA ASN A 232 -2.79 5.28 11.33
C ASN A 232 -1.77 4.46 10.53
N ILE A 233 -0.92 5.11 9.72
CA ILE A 233 0.04 4.40 8.85
C ILE A 233 1.48 4.74 9.24
N ILE A 234 1.84 6.02 9.35
CA ILE A 234 3.24 6.42 9.59
C ILE A 234 3.62 6.24 11.06
N HIS A 235 2.88 6.87 11.97
CA HIS A 235 3.19 6.93 13.41
C HIS A 235 2.45 5.90 14.26
N ALA A 236 1.66 5.03 13.64
CA ALA A 236 0.96 3.98 14.38
C ALA A 236 1.94 3.07 15.15
N PRO A 237 1.51 2.41 16.23
CA PRO A 237 2.38 1.51 17.01
C PRO A 237 3.06 0.40 16.21
N HIS A 238 2.46 0.00 15.08
CA HIS A 238 3.03 -0.94 14.11
C HIS A 238 3.14 -0.32 12.70
N GLY A 239 3.30 1.01 12.66
CA GLY A 239 3.39 1.82 11.46
C GLY A 239 4.73 1.76 10.77
N ILE A 240 4.85 2.52 9.67
CA ILE A 240 6.02 2.53 8.79
C ILE A 240 7.31 2.89 9.55
N LEU A 241 7.28 3.89 10.44
CA LEU A 241 8.47 4.28 11.19
C LEU A 241 8.92 3.21 12.18
N GLN A 242 7.97 2.51 12.82
CA GLN A 242 8.30 1.42 13.72
C GLN A 242 8.95 0.25 12.97
N ILE A 243 8.44 -0.08 11.79
CA ILE A 243 9.02 -1.12 10.93
C ILE A 243 10.46 -0.78 10.56
N ILE A 244 10.72 0.47 10.16
CA ILE A 244 12.08 0.93 9.84
C ILE A 244 12.98 0.84 11.07
N TYR A 245 12.51 1.30 12.23
CA TYR A 245 13.28 1.25 13.47
C TYR A 245 13.69 -0.19 13.82
N THR A 246 12.75 -1.14 13.72
CA THR A 246 13.01 -2.57 13.98
C THR A 246 14.02 -3.19 13.00
N ARG A 247 14.13 -2.68 11.77
CA ARG A 247 15.14 -3.16 10.81
C ARG A 247 16.55 -2.63 11.10
N LEU A 248 16.66 -1.52 11.83
CA LEU A 248 17.92 -0.85 12.15
C LEU A 248 18.48 -1.27 13.51
N SER A 249 17.65 -1.84 14.39
CA SER A 249 18.02 -2.38 15.70
C SER A 249 18.58 -3.80 15.59
#